data_AF-A0A0K0DGU0-F1
#
_entry.id   AF-A0A0K0DGU0-F1
#
_cell.length_a   1.000
_cell.length_b   1.000
_cell.length_c   1.000
_cell.angle_alpha   90.00
_cell.angle_beta   90.00
_cell.angle_gamma   90.00
#
_symmetry.space_group_name_H-M   'P 1'
#
loop_
_entity.id
_entity.type
_entity.pdbx_description
1 polymer ?
#
loop_
_entity_poly.entity_id
_entity_poly.type
_entity_poly.pdbx_seq_one_letter_code
_entity_poly.pdbx_strand_id
1 'polypeptide(L)'
;MAKYCLKKVSKRQSCAKRYKIEKKVREHNRKVKKEAKKLGRRKKKEKVITVPKACPFKEEILIEAEKVREGLKARAEAKKVKLTNYYY
;
A
#
# COMPACT_ATOMS: atom_id res chain seq x y z
N MET A 1 -56.01 2.22 12.89
CA MET A 1 -54.67 2.23 12.25
C MET A 1 -53.72 1.38 13.09
N ALA A 2 -53.27 0.23 12.59
CA ALA A 2 -52.38 -0.63 13.35
C ALA A 2 -50.99 0.02 13.45
N LYS A 3 -50.56 0.31 14.69
CA LYS A 3 -49.21 0.79 14.98
C LYS A 3 -48.28 -0.40 14.73
N TYR A 4 -47.65 -0.46 13.56
CA TYR A 4 -46.58 -1.43 13.31
C TYR A 4 -45.45 -1.17 14.31
N CYS A 5 -45.47 -1.86 15.44
CA CYS A 5 -44.48 -1.81 16.50
C CYS A 5 -43.20 -2.53 16.07
N LEU A 6 -42.59 -2.09 14.97
CA LEU A 6 -41.28 -2.56 14.54
C LEU A 6 -40.27 -2.08 15.58
N LYS A 7 -39.66 -3.02 16.32
CA LYS A 7 -38.60 -2.75 17.31
C LYS A 7 -37.30 -2.34 16.59
N LYS A 8 -37.33 -1.20 15.91
CA LYS A 8 -36.20 -0.65 15.18
C LYS A 8 -35.26 0.03 16.17
N VAL A 9 -34.05 -0.50 16.30
CA VAL A 9 -33.02 0.12 17.15
C VAL A 9 -32.58 1.46 16.58
N SER A 10 -32.30 2.41 17.48
CA SER A 10 -31.74 3.71 17.11
C SER A 10 -30.30 3.56 16.60
N LYS A 11 -29.97 4.29 15.53
CA LYS A 11 -28.59 4.39 15.02
C LYS A 11 -27.70 5.26 15.91
N ARG A 12 -28.30 6.09 16.77
CA ARG A 12 -27.58 7.01 17.67
C ARG A 12 -26.74 6.20 18.66
N GLN A 13 -25.48 6.58 18.84
CA GLN A 13 -24.62 5.99 19.87
C GLN A 13 -24.57 6.92 21.08
N SER A 14 -24.70 6.37 22.28
CA SER A 14 -24.50 7.13 23.51
C SER A 14 -23.04 7.61 23.63
N CYS A 15 -22.83 8.74 24.30
CA CYS A 15 -21.49 9.29 24.53
C CYS A 15 -20.57 8.29 25.24
N ALA A 16 -21.09 7.57 26.24
CA ALA A 16 -20.35 6.51 26.94
C ALA A 16 -19.85 5.41 26.00
N LYS A 17 -20.69 4.98 25.04
CA LYS A 17 -20.32 3.96 24.06
C LYS A 17 -19.27 4.48 23.10
N ARG A 18 -19.39 5.73 22.62
CA ARG A 18 -18.38 6.39 21.78
C ARG A 18 -17.03 6.47 22.48
N TYR A 19 -17.00 6.96 23.72
CA TYR A 19 -15.78 7.07 24.51
C TYR A 19 -15.11 5.70 24.75
N LYS A 20 -15.90 4.66 25.03
CA LYS A 20 -15.38 3.29 25.19
C LYS A 20 -14.78 2.75 23.90
N ILE A 21 -15.41 3.01 22.75
CA ILE A 21 -14.88 2.62 21.43
C ILE A 21 -13.56 3.34 21.18
N GLU A 22 -13.51 4.66 21.36
CA GLU A 22 -12.28 5.44 21.17
C GLU A 22 -11.15 4.94 22.05
N LYS A 23 -11.41 4.68 23.34
CA LYS A 23 -10.41 4.12 24.25
C LYS A 23 -9.88 2.77 23.76
N LYS A 24 -10.77 1.87 23.34
CA LYS A 24 -10.39 0.55 22.80
C LYS A 24 -9.56 0.67 21.52
N VAL A 25 -9.94 1.55 20.60
CA VAL A 25 -9.19 1.80 19.35
C VAL A 25 -7.81 2.37 19.65
N ARG A 26 -7.71 3.35 20.57
CA ARG A 26 -6.41 3.91 20.99
C ARG A 26 -5.51 2.84 21.61
N GLU A 27 -6.05 2.00 22.48
CA GLU A 27 -5.31 0.90 23.09
C GLU A 27 -4.84 -0.14 22.07
N HIS A 28 -5.71 -0.53 21.13
CA HIS A 28 -5.37 -1.44 20.04
C HIS A 28 -4.24 -0.87 19.17
N ASN A 29 -4.40 0.37 18.68
CA ASN A 29 -3.39 1.04 17.86
C ASN A 29 -2.06 1.19 18.60
N ARG A 30 -2.09 1.44 19.92
CA ARG A 30 -0.88 1.48 20.75
C ARG A 30 -0.18 0.12 20.80
N LYS A 31 -0.92 -0.99 20.95
CA LYS A 31 -0.36 -2.35 20.94
C LYS A 31 0.22 -2.69 19.57
N VAL A 32 -0.52 -2.48 18.49
CA VAL A 32 -0.07 -2.71 17.10
C VAL A 32 1.21 -1.94 16.80
N LYS A 33 1.31 -0.67 17.21
CA LYS A 33 2.54 0.13 17.04
C LYS A 33 3.71 -0.44 17.84
N LYS A 34 3.48 -0.90 19.08
CA LYS A 34 4.53 -1.53 19.90
C LYS A 34 5.02 -2.85 19.27
N GLU A 35 4.10 -3.69 18.80
CA GLU A 35 4.41 -4.95 18.14
C GLU A 35 5.16 -4.74 16.81
N ALA A 36 4.73 -3.78 15.99
CA ALA A 36 5.42 -3.41 14.76
C ALA A 36 6.85 -2.90 15.00
N LYS A 37 7.08 -2.17 16.11
CA LYS A 37 8.45 -1.77 16.51
C LYS A 37 9.31 -2.96 16.93
N LYS A 38 8.74 -3.92 17.66
CA LYS A 38 9.45 -5.15 18.11
C LYS A 38 9.82 -6.08 16.96
N LEU A 39 8.97 -6.20 15.93
CA LEU A 39 9.21 -7.05 14.76
C LEU A 39 10.39 -6.56 13.88
N GLY A 40 10.91 -5.35 14.17
CA GLY A 40 11.94 -4.69 13.38
C GLY A 40 11.41 -4.19 12.03
N ARG A 41 12.18 -3.32 11.36
CA ARG A 41 11.90 -2.88 9.99
C ARG A 41 12.26 -4.00 8.99
N ARG A 42 11.62 -5.17 9.11
CA ARG A 42 11.64 -6.17 8.04
C ARG A 42 10.73 -5.63 6.94
N LYS A 43 11.29 -4.80 6.05
CA LYS A 43 10.64 -4.47 4.78
C LYS A 43 10.41 -5.81 4.07
N LYS A 44 9.18 -6.32 4.11
CA LYS A 44 8.80 -7.44 3.25
C LYS A 44 9.15 -7.00 1.83
N LYS A 45 9.86 -7.84 1.08
CA LYS A 45 10.07 -7.58 -0.35
C LYS A 45 8.68 -7.35 -0.94
N GLU A 46 8.49 -6.18 -1.54
CA GLU A 46 7.22 -5.85 -2.17
C GLU A 46 6.95 -6.91 -3.22
N LYS A 47 5.76 -7.52 -3.16
CA LYS A 47 5.38 -8.52 -4.16
C LYS A 47 5.24 -7.77 -5.47
N VAL A 48 6.04 -8.14 -6.47
CA VAL A 48 5.95 -7.55 -7.79
C VAL A 48 4.58 -7.90 -8.36
N ILE A 49 3.72 -6.88 -8.55
CA ILE A 49 2.43 -7.05 -9.21
C ILE A 49 2.74 -7.38 -10.67
N THR A 50 2.51 -8.63 -11.05
CA THR A 50 2.81 -9.14 -12.39
C THR A 50 1.57 -9.02 -13.26
N VAL A 51 1.75 -8.73 -14.55
CA VAL A 51 0.66 -8.70 -15.52
C VAL A 51 -0.02 -10.09 -15.59
N PRO A 52 -1.33 -10.19 -15.31
CA PRO A 52 -2.05 -11.47 -15.36
C PRO A 52 -2.01 -12.12 -16.74
N LYS A 53 -2.03 -13.47 -16.80
CA LYS A 53 -2.05 -14.22 -18.07
C LYS A 53 -3.30 -13.96 -18.91
N ALA A 54 -4.42 -13.60 -18.29
CA ALA A 54 -5.67 -13.29 -18.99
C ALA A 54 -5.64 -11.94 -19.73
N CYS A 55 -4.58 -11.14 -19.59
CA CYS A 55 -4.46 -9.87 -20.29
C CYS A 55 -4.06 -10.11 -21.76
N PRO A 56 -4.86 -9.64 -22.74
CA PRO A 56 -4.61 -9.87 -24.17
C PRO A 56 -3.30 -9.23 -24.67
N PHE A 57 -2.87 -8.12 -24.07
CA PHE A 57 -1.65 -7.40 -24.45
C PHE A 57 -0.46 -7.69 -23.54
N LYS A 58 -0.48 -8.81 -22.81
CA LYS A 58 0.58 -9.14 -21.84
C LYS A 58 1.98 -9.14 -22.47
N GLU A 59 2.12 -9.72 -23.66
CA GLU A 59 3.41 -9.82 -24.35
C GLU A 59 3.90 -8.46 -24.83
N GLU A 60 3.01 -7.66 -25.42
CA GLU A 60 3.31 -6.30 -25.87
C GLU A 60 3.76 -5.40 -24.71
N ILE A 61 3.06 -5.45 -23.57
CA ILE A 61 3.40 -4.69 -22.36
C ILE A 61 4.78 -5.09 -21.81
N LEU A 62 5.12 -6.38 -21.86
CA LEU A 62 6.44 -6.86 -21.40
C LEU A 62 7.57 -6.39 -22.33
N ILE A 63 7.35 -6.41 -23.64
CA ILE A 63 8.31 -5.90 -24.64
C ILE A 63 8.55 -4.40 -24.45
N GLU A 64 7.49 -3.61 -24.25
CA GLU A 64 7.63 -2.17 -24.01
C GLU A 64 8.40 -1.89 -22.70
N ALA A 65 8.07 -2.60 -21.63
CA ALA A 65 8.77 -2.47 -20.35
C ALA A 65 10.27 -2.79 -20.46
N GLU A 66 10.64 -3.79 -21.27
CA GLU A 66 12.04 -4.13 -21.53
C GLU A 66 12.78 -3.02 -22.26
N LYS A 67 12.19 -2.46 -23.34
CA LYS A 67 12.77 -1.32 -24.07
C LYS A 67 13.01 -0.12 -23.15
N VAL A 68 12.04 0.19 -22.28
CA VAL A 68 12.17 1.27 -21.29
C VAL A 68 13.31 1.00 -20.31
N ARG A 69 13.45 -0.24 -19.83
CA ARG A 69 14.52 -0.67 -18.92
C ARG A 69 15.90 -0.51 -19.56
N GLU A 70 16.06 -0.92 -20.82
CA GLU A 70 17.31 -0.77 -21.57
C GLU A 70 17.68 0.70 -21.77
N GLY A 71 16.71 1.53 -22.19
CA GLY A 71 16.93 2.98 -22.35
C GLY A 71 17.30 3.70 -21.04
N LEU A 72 16.80 3.23 -19.89
CA LEU A 72 17.21 3.77 -18.58
C LEU A 72 18.64 3.35 -18.21
N LYS A 73 19.03 2.09 -18.47
CA LYS A 73 20.38 1.59 -18.22
C LYS A 73 21.41 2.34 -19.06
N ALA A 74 21.19 2.46 -20.37
CA ALA A 74 22.08 3.19 -21.28
C ALA A 74 22.25 4.66 -20.85
N ARG A 75 21.17 5.33 -20.42
CA ARG A 75 21.24 6.70 -19.88
C ARG A 75 22.05 6.78 -18.57
N ALA A 76 21.93 5.79 -17.70
CA ALA A 76 22.69 5.74 -16.46
C ALA A 76 24.19 5.51 -16.72
N GLU A 77 24.53 4.64 -17.66
CA GLU A 77 25.91 4.39 -18.10
C GLU A 77 26.51 5.61 -18.78
N ALA A 78 25.80 6.25 -19.71
CA ALA A 78 26.24 7.49 -20.33
C ALA A 78 26.48 8.60 -19.30
N LYS A 79 25.63 8.71 -18.28
CA LYS A 79 25.85 9.64 -17.15
C LYS A 79 27.10 9.30 -16.35
N LYS A 80 27.36 8.01 -16.08
CA LYS A 80 28.58 7.56 -15.39
C LYS A 80 29.83 7.90 -16.21
N VAL A 81 29.84 7.57 -17.50
CA VAL A 81 30.96 7.86 -18.42
C VAL A 81 31.20 9.37 -18.54
N LYS A 82 30.13 10.16 -18.67
CA LYS A 82 30.24 11.62 -18.70
C LYS A 82 30.82 12.19 -17.40
N LEU A 83 30.42 11.63 -16.25
CA LEU A 83 30.93 12.02 -14.95
C LEU A 83 32.40 11.66 -14.79
N THR A 84 32.80 10.44 -15.18
CA THR A 84 34.21 10.02 -15.14
C THR A 84 35.07 10.91 -16.03
N ASN A 85 34.63 11.22 -17.25
CA ASN A 85 35.36 12.08 -18.19
C ASN A 85 35.44 13.55 -17.74
N TYR A 86 34.64 13.98 -16.75
CA TYR A 86 34.72 15.34 -16.20
C TYR A 86 35.76 15.44 -15.06
N TYR A 87 36.07 14.33 -14.40
CA TYR A 87 37.00 14.28 -13.25
C TYR A 87 38.43 13.85 -13.63
N TYR A 88 38.66 13.45 -14.87
CA TYR A 88 39.97 13.16 -15.48
C TYR A 88 40.26 14.17 -16.57
#